data_AF-A0A2V6N1G2-F1
#
_entry.id   AF-A0A2V6N1G2-F1
#
_cell.length_a   1.000
_cell.length_b   1.000
_cell.length_c   1.000
_cell.angle_alpha   90.00
_cell.angle_beta   90.00
_cell.angle_gamma   90.00
#
_symmetry.space_group_name_H-M   'P 1'
#
loop_
_entity.id
_entity.type
_entity.pdbx_description
1 polymer ?
#
loop_
_entity_poly.entity_id
_entity_poly.type
_entity_poly.pdbx_seq_one_letter_code
_entity_poly.pdbx_strand_id
1 'polypeptide(L)'
;MKKLMLIIVLGLGLGSVSAFAHEEDEYGYDQRSHYSPARHNGAASQINHINRMLAHVQGQMARYGADWRTRREVRHISGEVNRVNWEYQTGRFNWYHLRGQIEHIHNELHNVELRLRFRP
;
A
#
# COMPACT_ATOMS: atom_id res chain seq x y z
N MET A 1 -48.72 -40.10 7.28
CA MET A 1 -48.49 -40.21 8.75
C MET A 1 -47.24 -41.04 9.00
N LYS A 2 -46.22 -40.43 9.62
CA LYS A 2 -45.27 -40.96 10.63
C LYS A 2 -43.93 -40.22 10.49
N LYS A 3 -43.73 -39.31 11.44
CA LYS A 3 -42.50 -38.55 11.69
C LYS A 3 -41.60 -39.46 12.51
N LEU A 4 -40.34 -39.63 12.10
CA LEU A 4 -39.28 -40.11 12.98
C LEU A 4 -38.25 -39.01 13.07
N MET A 5 -38.31 -38.30 14.20
CA MET A 5 -37.28 -37.35 14.61
C MET A 5 -36.12 -38.14 15.20
N LEU A 6 -34.89 -37.78 14.82
CA LEU A 6 -33.71 -38.12 15.60
C LEU A 6 -32.98 -36.82 15.90
N ILE A 7 -33.03 -36.43 17.16
CA ILE A 7 -32.36 -35.29 17.76
C ILE A 7 -31.04 -35.82 18.32
N ILE A 8 -29.91 -35.29 17.84
CA ILE A 8 -28.62 -35.44 18.54
C ILE A 8 -28.24 -34.05 19.02
N VAL A 9 -28.43 -33.84 20.32
CA VAL A 9 -27.85 -32.74 21.09
C VAL A 9 -26.55 -33.27 21.68
N LEU A 10 -25.44 -32.66 21.30
CA LEU A 10 -24.22 -32.73 22.10
C LEU A 10 -23.62 -31.33 22.10
N GLY A 11 -23.84 -30.65 23.23
CA GLY A 11 -23.33 -29.32 23.52
C GLY A 11 -22.01 -29.36 24.29
N LEU A 12 -21.53 -28.14 24.54
CA LEU A 12 -20.31 -27.71 25.25
C LEU A 12 -19.09 -27.65 24.31
N GLY A 13 -18.58 -26.49 23.88
CA GLY A 13 -18.68 -25.14 24.43
C GLY A 13 -17.28 -24.65 24.79
N LEU A 14 -16.63 -23.93 23.87
CA LEU A 14 -15.57 -22.96 24.19
C LEU A 14 -15.73 -21.78 23.24
N GLY A 15 -16.05 -20.63 23.82
CA GLY A 15 -16.20 -19.38 23.11
C GLY A 15 -14.87 -18.89 22.56
N SER A 16 -14.90 -18.42 21.33
CA SER A 16 -14.01 -17.39 20.80
C SER A 16 -14.79 -16.73 19.68
N VAL A 17 -15.23 -15.50 19.90
CA VAL A 17 -15.78 -14.66 18.84
C VAL A 17 -14.60 -14.25 17.98
N SER A 18 -14.36 -14.95 16.87
CA SER A 18 -13.41 -14.49 15.87
C SER A 18 -14.06 -13.34 15.10
N ALA A 19 -13.87 -12.14 15.65
CA ALA A 19 -13.76 -10.93 14.84
C ALA A 19 -12.57 -11.08 13.87
N PHE A 20 -12.59 -10.28 12.81
CA PHE A 20 -11.58 -10.15 11.76
C PHE A 20 -11.81 -11.05 10.54
N ALA A 21 -12.69 -10.55 9.67
CA ALA A 21 -12.39 -10.53 8.24
C ALA A 21 -10.98 -9.97 8.03
N HIS A 22 -10.07 -10.79 7.50
CA HIS A 22 -8.81 -10.39 6.88
C HIS A 22 -8.51 -11.44 5.81
N GLU A 23 -9.26 -11.38 4.71
CA GLU A 23 -8.81 -11.88 3.41
C GLU A 23 -8.47 -10.63 2.59
N GLU A 24 -7.34 -10.00 2.93
CA GLU A 24 -6.70 -9.00 2.06
C GLU A 24 -5.23 -9.39 1.93
N ASP A 25 -4.88 -9.66 0.68
CA ASP A 25 -3.57 -9.56 0.06
C ASP A 25 -2.46 -10.53 0.47
N GLU A 26 -2.47 -11.62 -0.28
CA GLU A 26 -1.32 -12.43 -0.69
C GLU A 26 -0.19 -11.57 -1.28
N TYR A 27 0.69 -11.03 -0.43
CA TYR A 27 2.00 -10.51 -0.85
C TYR A 27 3.09 -11.55 -0.57
N GLY A 28 3.19 -12.53 -1.45
CA GLY A 28 4.37 -13.37 -1.58
C GLY A 28 5.52 -12.60 -2.23
N TYR A 29 6.49 -12.17 -1.44
CA TYR A 29 7.81 -11.75 -1.94
C TYR A 29 8.90 -12.61 -1.29
N ASP A 30 9.03 -13.84 -1.78
CA ASP A 30 10.30 -14.55 -1.78
C ASP A 30 11.06 -14.15 -3.05
N GLN A 31 12.29 -13.63 -2.91
CA GLN A 31 13.51 -14.09 -3.63
C GLN A 31 14.68 -13.08 -3.46
N ARG A 32 15.55 -13.40 -2.50
CA ARG A 32 17.03 -13.36 -2.51
C ARG A 32 17.84 -12.42 -3.44
N SER A 33 18.70 -11.65 -2.76
CA SER A 33 20.14 -11.37 -2.99
C SER A 33 20.58 -10.57 -4.23
N HIS A 34 21.31 -9.47 -4.01
CA HIS A 34 22.75 -9.30 -4.34
C HIS A 34 23.22 -7.87 -3.91
N TYR A 35 24.36 -7.80 -3.22
CA TYR A 35 24.90 -6.64 -2.51
C TYR A 35 25.51 -5.59 -3.47
N SER A 36 25.19 -4.29 -3.31
CA SER A 36 25.90 -3.16 -3.95
C SER A 36 25.83 -1.91 -3.03
N PRO A 37 26.86 -1.63 -2.19
CA PRO A 37 26.58 -1.08 -0.86
C PRO A 37 26.65 0.46 -0.66
N ALA A 38 26.68 1.31 -1.69
CA ALA A 38 26.75 2.77 -1.43
C ALA A 38 25.77 3.65 -2.23
N ARG A 39 25.73 3.53 -3.57
CA ARG A 39 24.78 4.31 -4.40
C ARG A 39 23.39 3.71 -4.46
N HIS A 40 23.30 2.38 -4.36
CA HIS A 40 22.04 1.64 -4.34
C HIS A 40 21.21 1.96 -3.08
N ASN A 41 21.88 2.20 -1.95
CA ASN A 41 21.24 2.47 -0.66
C ASN A 41 20.50 3.82 -0.63
N GLY A 42 21.05 4.85 -1.30
CA GLY A 42 20.40 6.16 -1.39
C GLY A 42 19.13 6.12 -2.24
N ALA A 43 19.20 5.48 -3.41
CA ALA A 43 18.04 5.28 -4.29
C ALA A 43 16.96 4.42 -3.61
N ALA A 44 17.35 3.29 -2.99
CA ALA A 44 16.44 2.42 -2.25
C ALA A 44 15.70 3.18 -1.15
N SER A 45 16.44 3.98 -0.37
CA SER A 45 15.88 4.76 0.73
C SER A 45 14.85 5.78 0.23
N GLN A 46 15.17 6.50 -0.84
CA GLN A 46 14.27 7.49 -1.43
C GLN A 46 13.01 6.86 -2.04
N ILE A 47 13.15 5.72 -2.72
CA ILE A 47 12.01 4.96 -3.26
C ILE A 47 11.11 4.44 -2.13
N ASN A 48 11.72 3.86 -1.10
CA ASN A 48 10.98 3.41 0.08
C ASN A 48 10.27 4.58 0.77
N HIS A 49 10.89 5.76 0.80
CA HIS A 49 10.27 6.97 1.33
C HIS A 49 9.00 7.37 0.57
N ILE A 50 9.04 7.46 -0.76
CA ILE A 50 7.84 7.79 -1.55
C ILE A 50 6.76 6.69 -1.47
N ASN A 51 7.14 5.41 -1.37
CA ASN A 51 6.20 4.31 -1.14
C ASN A 51 5.45 4.48 0.20
N ARG A 52 6.17 4.83 1.26
CA ARG A 52 5.58 5.09 2.59
C ARG A 52 4.69 6.33 2.58
N MET A 53 5.09 7.40 1.88
CA MET A 53 4.26 8.59 1.72
C MET A 53 2.96 8.28 0.97
N LEU A 54 3.02 7.49 -0.11
CA LEU A 54 1.82 7.08 -0.84
C LEU A 54 0.86 6.29 0.06
N ALA A 55 1.37 5.30 0.79
CA ALA A 55 0.57 4.52 1.74
C ALA A 55 -0.03 5.43 2.84
N HIS A 56 0.74 6.40 3.33
CA HIS A 56 0.26 7.38 4.31
C HIS A 56 -0.88 8.23 3.76
N VAL A 57 -0.72 8.79 2.57
CA VAL A 57 -1.75 9.59 1.88
C VAL A 57 -3.01 8.76 1.65
N GLN A 58 -2.89 7.51 1.18
CA GLN A 58 -4.03 6.62 1.00
C GLN A 58 -4.78 6.36 2.31
N GLY A 59 -4.04 6.16 3.41
CA GLY A 59 -4.62 6.06 4.76
C GLY A 59 -5.35 7.34 5.19
N GLN A 60 -4.77 8.52 4.94
CA GLN A 60 -5.43 9.80 5.21
C GLN A 60 -6.70 9.97 4.36
N MET A 61 -6.67 9.59 3.09
CA MET A 61 -7.84 9.65 2.21
C MET A 61 -8.98 8.76 2.70
N ALA A 62 -8.67 7.58 3.22
CA ALA A 62 -9.65 6.68 3.83
C ALA A 62 -10.21 7.27 5.14
N ARG A 63 -9.33 7.86 5.96
CA ARG A 63 -9.70 8.42 7.26
C ARG A 63 -10.56 9.68 7.17
N TYR A 64 -10.21 10.60 6.28
CA TYR A 64 -10.83 11.93 6.18
C TYR A 64 -11.85 12.05 5.05
N GLY A 65 -11.98 11.02 4.20
CA GLY A 65 -12.89 11.05 3.07
C GLY A 65 -12.36 11.96 1.95
N ALA A 66 -11.56 11.41 1.05
CA ALA A 66 -11.13 12.13 -0.14
C ALA A 66 -12.22 12.21 -1.22
N ASP A 67 -12.36 13.39 -1.84
CA ASP A 67 -13.21 13.56 -3.02
C ASP A 67 -12.65 12.87 -4.27
N TRP A 68 -13.46 12.84 -5.32
CA TRP A 68 -13.13 12.16 -6.57
C TRP A 68 -11.89 12.73 -7.27
N ARG A 69 -11.60 14.04 -7.13
CA ARG A 69 -10.44 14.68 -7.77
C ARG A 69 -9.17 14.22 -7.07
N THR A 70 -9.15 14.29 -5.74
CA THR A 70 -8.03 13.79 -4.94
C THR A 70 -7.79 12.29 -5.18
N ARG A 71 -8.86 11.49 -5.28
CA ARG A 71 -8.74 10.07 -5.62
C ARG A 71 -8.12 9.82 -6.99
N ARG A 72 -8.51 10.60 -7.99
CA ARG A 72 -7.96 10.50 -9.35
C ARG A 72 -6.49 10.90 -9.39
N GLU A 73 -6.13 11.96 -8.67
CA GLU A 73 -4.76 12.45 -8.55
C GLU A 73 -3.86 11.41 -7.87
N VAL A 74 -4.26 10.87 -6.71
CA VAL A 74 -3.48 9.83 -6.02
C VAL A 74 -3.36 8.55 -6.84
N ARG A 75 -4.37 8.22 -7.66
CA ARG A 75 -4.25 7.10 -8.61
C ARG A 75 -3.20 7.37 -9.69
N HIS A 76 -3.10 8.61 -10.18
CA HIS A 76 -2.07 9.00 -11.14
C HIS A 76 -0.67 8.87 -10.50
N ILE A 77 -0.48 9.48 -9.33
CA ILE A 77 0.77 9.40 -8.55
C ILE A 77 1.16 7.94 -8.27
N SER A 78 0.19 7.10 -7.90
CA SER A 78 0.44 5.66 -7.69
C SER A 78 0.97 4.97 -8.94
N GLY A 79 0.50 5.37 -10.13
CA GLY A 79 1.05 4.88 -11.40
C GLY A 79 2.51 5.29 -11.61
N GLU A 80 2.86 6.53 -11.25
CA GLU A 80 4.25 7.01 -11.34
C GLU A 80 5.18 6.30 -10.34
N VAL A 81 4.71 6.10 -9.11
CA VAL A 81 5.41 5.31 -8.08
C VAL A 81 5.68 3.89 -8.57
N ASN A 82 4.68 3.24 -9.18
CA ASN A 82 4.83 1.91 -9.76
C ASN A 82 5.86 1.88 -10.89
N ARG A 83 5.87 2.90 -11.74
CA ARG A 83 6.88 3.05 -12.81
C ARG A 83 8.28 3.20 -12.23
N VAL A 84 8.47 4.07 -11.25
CA VAL A 84 9.76 4.27 -10.55
C VAL A 84 10.24 2.97 -9.91
N ASN A 85 9.36 2.25 -9.20
CA ASN A 85 9.68 0.96 -8.61
C ASN A 85 10.12 -0.05 -9.68
N TRP A 86 9.40 -0.13 -10.80
CA TRP A 86 9.73 -1.04 -11.89
C TRP A 86 11.06 -0.68 -12.58
N GLU A 87 11.29 0.61 -12.87
CA GLU A 87 12.55 1.09 -13.46
C GLU A 87 13.73 0.76 -12.55
N TYR A 88 13.57 0.99 -11.24
CA TYR A 88 14.57 0.65 -10.23
C TYR A 88 14.84 -0.86 -10.15
N GLN A 89 13.79 -1.69 -10.01
CA GLN A 89 13.89 -3.15 -9.89
C GLN A 89 14.55 -3.78 -11.13
N THR A 90 14.23 -3.27 -12.32
CA THR A 90 14.79 -3.77 -13.59
C THR A 90 16.15 -3.17 -13.93
N GLY A 91 16.65 -2.22 -13.13
CA GLY A 91 17.88 -1.48 -13.40
C GLY A 91 17.79 -0.58 -14.65
N ARG A 92 16.58 -0.33 -15.18
CA ARG A 92 16.33 0.45 -16.40
C ARG A 92 16.18 1.93 -16.09
N PHE A 93 17.16 2.51 -15.41
CA PHE A 93 17.12 3.91 -15.01
C PHE A 93 18.46 4.63 -15.17
N ASN A 94 18.38 5.91 -15.52
CA ASN A 94 19.46 6.85 -15.26
C ASN A 94 19.25 7.48 -13.88
N TRP A 95 20.26 7.47 -13.01
CA TRP A 95 20.13 7.99 -11.65
C TRP A 95 19.60 9.42 -11.57
N TYR A 96 20.06 10.33 -12.43
CA TYR A 96 19.61 11.72 -12.41
C TYR A 96 18.13 11.84 -12.80
N HIS A 97 17.69 11.01 -13.75
CA HIS A 97 16.29 10.96 -14.16
C HIS A 97 15.41 10.38 -13.04
N LEU A 98 15.83 9.25 -12.46
CA LEU A 98 15.12 8.60 -11.35
C LEU A 98 14.98 9.53 -10.15
N ARG A 99 16.05 10.24 -9.79
CA ARG A 99 16.02 11.23 -8.71
C ARG A 99 15.00 12.35 -8.98
N GLY A 100 14.94 12.85 -10.22
CA GLY A 100 13.96 13.86 -10.60
C GLY A 100 12.52 13.36 -10.50
N GLN A 101 12.26 12.13 -10.95
CA GLN A 101 10.94 11.48 -10.81
C GLN A 101 10.55 11.31 -9.32
N ILE A 102 11.48 10.85 -8.49
CA ILE A 102 11.25 10.69 -7.04
C ILE A 102 10.91 12.04 -6.39
N GLU A 103 11.66 13.10 -6.71
CA GLU A 103 11.43 14.43 -6.16
C GLU A 103 10.08 15.01 -6.59
N HIS A 104 9.71 14.80 -7.85
CA HIS A 104 8.38 15.15 -8.36
C HIS A 104 7.27 14.45 -7.58
N ILE A 105 7.33 13.11 -7.48
CA ILE A 105 6.37 12.29 -6.75
C ILE A 105 6.28 12.71 -5.27
N HIS A 106 7.42 12.94 -4.62
CA HIS A 106 7.47 13.42 -3.24
C HIS A 106 6.66 14.71 -3.08
N ASN A 107 6.87 15.68 -3.97
CA ASN A 107 6.19 16.97 -3.91
C ASN A 107 4.69 16.84 -4.17
N GLU A 108 4.28 16.00 -5.12
CA GLU A 108 2.85 15.74 -5.36
C GLU A 108 2.18 15.08 -4.16
N LEU A 109 2.80 14.05 -3.57
CA LEU A 109 2.30 13.39 -2.36
C LEU A 109 2.20 14.37 -1.19
N HIS A 110 3.22 15.20 -0.98
CA HIS A 110 3.20 16.21 0.07
C HIS A 110 2.05 17.22 -0.13
N ASN A 111 1.82 17.67 -1.36
CA ASN A 111 0.71 18.58 -1.67
C ASN A 111 -0.67 17.93 -1.46
N VAL A 112 -0.81 16.63 -1.75
CA VAL A 112 -2.02 15.88 -1.40
C VAL A 112 -2.19 15.80 0.12
N GLU A 113 -1.14 15.44 0.84
CA GLU A 113 -1.13 15.34 2.30
C GLU A 113 -1.57 16.66 2.96
N LEU A 114 -1.00 17.79 2.55
CA LEU A 114 -1.37 19.11 3.06
C LEU A 114 -2.87 19.38 2.84
N ARG A 115 -3.39 19.11 1.64
CA ARG A 115 -4.82 19.30 1.34
C ARG A 115 -5.73 18.40 2.17
N LEU A 116 -5.32 17.16 2.44
CA LEU A 116 -6.08 16.24 3.29
C LEU A 116 -6.04 16.66 4.75
N ARG A 117 -4.89 17.14 5.24
CA ARG A 117 -4.72 17.56 6.64
C ARG A 117 -5.53 18.81 7.00
N PHE A 118 -5.67 19.74 6.07
CA PHE A 118 -6.38 21.01 6.29
C PHE A 118 -7.82 21.01 5.74
N ARG A 119 -8.37 19.84 5.42
CA ARG A 119 -9.77 19.72 5.00
C ARG A 119 -10.68 19.96 6.22
N PRO A 120 -11.59 20.95 6.18
CA PRO A 120 -12.50 21.26 7.28
C PRO A 120 -13.56 20.17 7.48
#